data_AF-A0A5J4RZ39-F1
#
_entry.id   AF-A0A5J4RZ39-F1
#
_cell.length_a   1.000
_cell.length_b   1.000
_cell.length_c   1.000
_cell.angle_alpha   90.00
_cell.angle_beta   90.00
_cell.angle_gamma   90.00
#
_symmetry.space_group_name_H-M   'P 1'
#
loop_
_entity.id
_entity.type
_entity.pdbx_description
1 polymer ?
#
loop_
_entity_poly.entity_id
_entity_poly.type
_entity_poly.pdbx_seq_one_letter_code
_entity_poly.pdbx_strand_id
1 'polypeptide(L)'
;MSQCANAIKYSSAYDDFSMNGDYNAEDTDKPINITMPYWTAKVESYIEQDQKKNRDSSKNVAIADYEYFKELFEKQRCYICNCKFTWENRPTLDRINNELGHSKDNVLPCCLYCNNEPRSILNHQKGYYWRIEQRIAQIQCSRRNKDQSSRIFGQKGIFN
;
A
#
# COMPACT_ATOMS: atom_id res chain seq x y z
N MET A 1 12.72 -37.21 -11.77
CA MET A 1 12.52 -36.79 -10.37
C MET A 1 13.15 -35.42 -10.17
N SER A 2 12.39 -34.32 -10.23
CA SER A 2 12.90 -32.94 -10.07
C SER A 2 11.78 -31.97 -9.66
N GLN A 3 11.00 -32.31 -8.63
CA GLN A 3 10.00 -31.39 -8.06
C GLN A 3 10.30 -31.01 -6.61
N CYS A 4 11.30 -31.62 -5.97
CA CYS A 4 11.53 -31.48 -4.52
C CYS A 4 12.70 -30.56 -4.15
N ALA A 5 13.60 -30.23 -5.08
CA ALA A 5 14.78 -29.40 -4.75
C ALA A 5 14.40 -27.94 -4.45
N ASN A 6 13.41 -27.39 -5.16
CA ASN A 6 12.93 -26.03 -4.92
C ASN A 6 12.14 -25.92 -3.61
N ALA A 7 11.36 -26.94 -3.24
CA ALA A 7 10.60 -26.96 -1.99
C ALA A 7 11.52 -26.93 -0.76
N ILE A 8 12.65 -27.64 -0.81
CA ILE A 8 13.65 -27.66 0.27
C ILE A 8 14.36 -26.30 0.39
N LYS A 9 14.70 -25.67 -0.74
CA LYS A 9 15.38 -24.36 -0.74
C LYS A 9 14.55 -23.26 -0.08
N TYR A 10 13.23 -23.30 -0.26
CA TYR A 10 12.34 -22.32 0.37
C TYR A 10 11.94 -22.70 1.79
N SER A 11 11.92 -23.99 2.15
CA SER A 11 11.62 -24.45 3.52
C SER A 11 12.52 -23.76 4.54
N SER A 12 13.83 -23.77 4.35
CA SER A 12 14.75 -23.14 5.32
C SER A 12 14.64 -21.62 5.41
N ALA A 13 14.12 -20.97 4.38
CA ALA A 13 13.85 -19.53 4.38
C ALA A 13 12.54 -19.15 5.12
N TYR A 14 11.72 -20.14 5.48
CA TYR A 14 10.48 -19.98 6.24
C TYR A 14 10.56 -20.57 7.66
N ASP A 15 11.68 -21.17 8.06
CA ASP A 15 11.85 -21.75 9.40
C ASP A 15 11.72 -20.69 10.52
N ASP A 16 12.12 -19.44 10.24
CA ASP A 16 11.97 -18.30 11.15
C ASP A 16 10.63 -17.55 11.01
N PHE A 17 9.73 -18.03 10.14
CA PHE A 17 8.40 -17.45 9.96
C PHE A 17 7.43 -18.00 11.01
N SER A 18 7.25 -17.25 12.08
CA SER A 18 6.24 -17.52 13.10
C SER A 18 4.92 -16.84 12.73
N MET A 19 3.84 -17.63 12.65
CA MET A 19 2.51 -17.13 12.26
C MET A 19 1.95 -16.05 13.21
N ASN A 20 2.42 -16.06 14.47
CA ASN A 20 2.08 -15.10 15.53
C ASN A 20 3.25 -14.17 15.87
N GLY A 21 4.30 -14.13 15.04
CA GLY A 21 5.46 -13.28 15.27
C GLY A 21 5.05 -11.81 15.32
N ASP A 22 5.46 -11.13 16.37
CA ASP A 22 5.33 -9.69 16.47
C ASP A 22 6.43 -9.03 15.63
N TYR A 23 6.25 -9.10 14.30
CA TYR A 23 7.09 -8.42 13.33
C TYR A 23 6.72 -6.93 13.31
N ASN A 24 6.95 -6.24 14.43
CA ASN A 24 6.98 -4.79 14.44
C ASN A 24 8.11 -4.38 13.50
N ALA A 25 7.78 -4.01 12.27
CA ALA A 25 8.68 -3.21 11.46
C ALA A 25 8.84 -1.90 12.24
N GLU A 26 10.02 -1.72 12.85
CA GLU A 26 10.30 -0.49 13.58
C GLU A 26 10.03 0.69 12.66
N ASP A 27 9.06 1.48 13.07
CA ASP A 27 8.45 2.52 12.26
C ASP A 27 9.28 3.79 12.40
N THR A 28 10.55 3.68 12.01
CA THR A 28 11.55 4.75 12.05
C THR A 28 11.37 5.75 10.89
N ASP A 29 10.50 5.41 9.94
CA ASP A 29 10.20 6.23 8.78
C ASP A 29 9.40 7.47 9.18
N LYS A 30 9.84 8.62 8.66
CA LYS A 30 9.15 9.90 8.87
C LYS A 30 7.74 9.81 8.29
N PRO A 31 6.72 10.36 8.99
CA PRO A 31 5.38 10.45 8.44
C PRO A 31 5.40 11.19 7.11
N ILE A 32 4.56 10.74 6.17
CA ILE A 32 4.43 11.40 4.87
C ILE A 32 3.96 12.84 5.05
N ASN A 33 4.57 13.76 4.29
CA ASN A 33 4.09 15.13 4.16
C ASN A 33 3.45 15.29 2.78
N ILE A 34 2.13 15.13 2.72
CA ILE A 34 1.37 15.32 1.49
C ILE A 34 1.33 16.80 1.14
N THR A 35 1.81 17.14 -0.05
CA THR A 35 1.81 18.51 -0.56
C THR A 35 0.53 18.79 -1.34
N MET A 36 0.10 20.06 -1.37
CA MET A 36 -1.06 20.46 -2.18
C MET A 36 -0.92 20.07 -3.66
N PRO A 37 0.24 20.25 -4.34
CA PRO A 37 0.40 19.81 -5.73
C PRO A 37 0.24 18.29 -5.91
N TYR A 38 0.72 17.49 -4.95
CA TYR A 38 0.51 16.05 -4.99
C TYR A 38 -0.98 15.72 -4.89
N TRP A 39 -1.69 16.35 -3.95
CA TRP A 39 -3.13 16.14 -3.78
C TRP A 39 -3.93 16.54 -5.03
N THR A 40 -3.64 17.70 -5.62
CA THR A 40 -4.27 18.14 -6.87
C THR A 40 -4.11 17.11 -7.98
N ALA A 41 -2.88 16.65 -8.22
CA ALA A 41 -2.62 15.62 -9.25
C ALA A 41 -3.36 14.30 -8.97
N LYS A 42 -3.56 13.94 -7.69
CA LYS A 42 -4.36 12.76 -7.32
C LYS A 42 -5.84 12.96 -7.62
N VAL A 43 -6.42 14.11 -7.23
CA VAL A 43 -7.82 14.45 -7.50
C VAL A 43 -8.11 14.42 -9.00
N GLU A 44 -7.26 15.05 -9.81
CA GLU A 44 -7.38 15.04 -11.28
C GLU A 44 -7.36 13.62 -11.83
N SER A 45 -6.40 12.79 -11.39
CA SER A 45 -6.32 11.39 -11.79
C SER A 45 -7.57 10.58 -11.41
N TYR A 46 -8.19 10.84 -10.26
CA TYR A 46 -9.42 10.15 -9.86
C TYR A 46 -10.60 10.55 -10.73
N ILE A 47 -10.72 11.83 -11.07
CA ILE A 47 -11.74 12.34 -11.99
C ILE A 47 -11.60 11.68 -13.36
N GLU A 48 -10.40 11.65 -13.93
CA GLU A 48 -10.14 11.00 -15.23
C GLU A 48 -10.51 9.51 -15.22
N GLN A 49 -10.13 8.79 -14.16
CA GLN A 49 -10.43 7.36 -14.01
C GLN A 49 -11.94 7.07 -13.95
N ASP A 50 -12.69 7.93 -13.26
CA ASP A 50 -14.12 7.81 -13.10
C ASP A 50 -14.87 8.20 -14.37
N GLN A 51 -14.45 9.28 -15.04
CA GLN A 51 -14.97 9.68 -16.35
C GLN A 51 -14.74 8.60 -17.41
N LYS A 52 -13.53 8.01 -17.47
CA LYS A 52 -13.21 6.92 -18.41
C LYS A 52 -14.11 5.68 -18.24
N LYS A 53 -14.71 5.52 -17.06
CA LYS A 53 -15.61 4.41 -16.72
C LYS A 53 -17.08 4.86 -16.62
N ASN A 54 -17.40 6.08 -17.04
CA ASN A 54 -18.74 6.68 -16.98
C ASN A 54 -19.37 6.63 -15.58
N ARG A 55 -18.58 6.81 -14.52
CA ARG A 55 -19.07 6.88 -13.15
C ARG A 55 -19.55 8.29 -12.82
N ASP A 56 -20.52 8.37 -11.91
CA ASP A 56 -20.92 9.65 -11.34
C ASP A 56 -19.76 10.27 -10.55
N SER A 57 -19.39 11.50 -10.93
CA SER A 57 -18.32 12.29 -10.33
C SER A 57 -18.84 13.51 -9.56
N SER A 58 -20.17 13.67 -9.46
CA SER A 58 -20.81 14.82 -8.80
C SER A 58 -20.41 15.01 -7.34
N LYS A 59 -20.05 13.91 -6.66
CA LYS A 59 -19.63 13.88 -5.25
C LYS A 59 -18.19 13.40 -5.06
N ASN A 60 -17.37 13.46 -6.11
CA ASN A 60 -15.98 13.06 -6.00
C ASN A 60 -15.21 13.95 -5.01
N VAL A 61 -14.14 13.40 -4.45
CA VAL A 61 -13.16 14.16 -3.67
C VAL A 61 -12.68 15.37 -4.46
N ALA A 62 -12.53 16.50 -3.78
CA ALA A 62 -12.15 17.76 -4.37
C ALA A 62 -10.81 18.27 -3.81
N ILE A 63 -10.22 19.25 -4.50
CA ILE A 63 -8.98 19.92 -4.05
C ILE A 63 -9.19 20.52 -2.64
N ALA A 64 -10.39 21.04 -2.36
CA ALA A 64 -10.78 21.59 -1.06
C ALA A 64 -10.71 20.58 0.10
N ASP A 65 -10.70 19.27 -0.19
CA ASP A 65 -10.62 18.21 0.83
C ASP A 65 -9.19 17.92 1.30
N TYR A 66 -8.22 18.73 0.87
CA TYR A 66 -6.80 18.55 1.14
C TYR A 66 -6.48 18.32 2.62
N GLU A 67 -6.93 19.18 3.53
CA GLU A 67 -6.59 19.07 4.95
C GLU A 67 -7.12 17.77 5.57
N TYR A 68 -8.33 17.37 5.18
CA TYR A 68 -8.93 16.11 5.63
C TYR A 68 -8.10 14.91 5.20
N PHE A 69 -7.72 14.83 3.92
CA PHE A 69 -6.95 13.69 3.41
C PHE A 69 -5.48 13.71 3.83
N LYS A 70 -4.89 14.88 4.02
CA LYS A 70 -3.57 15.03 4.61
C LYS A 70 -3.54 14.43 6.02
N GLU A 71 -4.47 14.84 6.88
CA GLU A 71 -4.60 14.29 8.24
C GLU A 71 -4.88 12.78 8.22
N LEU A 72 -5.74 12.33 7.29
CA LEU A 72 -6.04 10.91 7.10
C LEU A 72 -4.77 10.10 6.81
N PHE A 73 -3.93 10.54 5.88
CA PHE A 73 -2.71 9.83 5.52
C PHE A 73 -1.59 9.95 6.56
N GLU A 74 -1.59 11.01 7.38
CA GLU A 74 -0.65 11.14 8.50
C GLU A 74 -1.01 10.22 9.68
N LYS A 75 -2.31 10.08 9.98
CA LYS A 75 -2.79 9.33 11.15
C LYS A 75 -3.10 7.87 10.87
N GLN A 76 -3.55 7.55 9.65
CA GLN A 76 -3.94 6.19 9.29
C GLN A 76 -2.84 5.45 8.53
N ARG A 77 -3.07 4.16 8.35
CA ARG A 77 -2.21 3.25 7.61
C ARG A 77 -3.00 2.71 6.42
N CYS A 78 -2.31 2.08 5.48
CA CYS A 78 -2.96 1.35 4.39
C CYS A 78 -3.95 0.34 4.98
N TYR A 79 -5.23 0.39 4.60
CA TYR A 79 -6.24 -0.50 5.16
C TYR A 79 -6.03 -1.98 4.78
N ILE A 80 -5.26 -2.24 3.72
CA ILE A 80 -4.91 -3.60 3.27
C ILE A 80 -3.67 -4.10 3.99
N CYS A 81 -2.50 -3.47 3.81
CA CYS A 81 -1.25 -3.98 4.39
C CYS A 81 -0.92 -3.41 5.77
N ASN A 82 -1.67 -2.43 6.30
CA ASN A 82 -1.37 -1.78 7.59
C ASN A 82 0.02 -1.10 7.66
N CYS A 83 0.68 -0.86 6.53
CA CYS A 83 1.93 -0.09 6.51
C CYS A 83 1.63 1.42 6.54
N LYS A 84 2.51 2.20 7.18
CA LYS A 84 2.45 3.66 7.14
C LYS A 84 2.65 4.17 5.73
N PHE A 85 2.07 5.31 5.44
CA PHE A 85 2.31 6.01 4.18
C PHE A 85 3.64 6.76 4.24
N THR A 86 4.43 6.58 3.19
CA THR A 86 5.72 7.25 2.97
C THR A 86 5.84 7.60 1.48
N TRP A 87 6.91 8.30 1.08
CA TRP A 87 7.13 8.59 -0.35
C TRP A 87 7.46 7.35 -1.18
N GLU A 88 7.92 6.28 -0.53
CA GLU A 88 8.15 4.95 -1.05
C GLU A 88 6.84 4.16 -1.05
N ASN A 89 6.10 4.18 0.07
CA ASN A 89 4.78 3.58 0.22
C ASN A 89 3.66 4.61 0.01
N ARG A 90 3.57 5.12 -1.23
CA ARG A 90 2.72 6.27 -1.57
C ARG A 90 1.23 6.02 -1.28
N PRO A 91 0.53 6.95 -0.63
CA PRO A 91 -0.90 6.83 -0.38
C PRO A 91 -1.72 7.03 -1.64
N THR A 92 -2.83 6.33 -1.68
CA THR A 92 -3.89 6.43 -2.67
C THR A 92 -5.24 6.22 -1.98
N LEU A 93 -6.31 6.69 -2.58
CA LEU A 93 -7.67 6.32 -2.27
C LEU A 93 -8.08 5.12 -3.13
N ASP A 94 -8.48 4.04 -2.46
CA ASP A 94 -9.06 2.85 -3.08
C ASP A 94 -10.57 2.88 -2.90
N ARG A 95 -11.31 2.45 -3.91
CA ARG A 95 -12.77 2.44 -3.88
C ARG A 95 -13.30 1.24 -3.10
N ILE A 96 -14.28 1.47 -2.24
CA ILE A 96 -15.03 0.41 -1.56
C ILE A 96 -15.92 -0.30 -2.58
N ASN A 97 -16.68 0.47 -3.37
CA ASN A 97 -17.46 -0.01 -4.48
C ASN A 97 -16.91 0.53 -5.81
N ASN A 98 -16.49 -0.38 -6.69
CA ASN A 98 -15.90 -0.06 -7.99
C ASN A 98 -16.90 0.45 -9.03
N GLU A 99 -18.20 0.32 -8.78
CA GLU A 99 -19.27 0.88 -9.61
C GLU A 99 -19.49 2.38 -9.30
N LEU A 100 -19.06 2.85 -8.13
CA LEU A 100 -19.21 4.24 -7.68
C LEU A 100 -17.92 5.04 -7.85
N GLY A 101 -18.03 6.36 -7.97
CA GLY A 101 -16.90 7.28 -8.05
C GLY A 101 -16.11 7.40 -6.74
N HIS A 102 -15.03 8.19 -6.74
CA HIS A 102 -14.23 8.47 -5.56
C HIS A 102 -14.89 9.51 -4.65
N SER A 103 -16.04 9.21 -4.06
CA SER A 103 -16.63 10.04 -3.01
C SER A 103 -16.00 9.74 -1.65
N LYS A 104 -16.07 10.69 -0.70
CA LYS A 104 -15.47 10.52 0.66
C LYS A 104 -15.96 9.29 1.41
N ASP A 105 -17.21 8.90 1.20
CA ASP A 105 -17.87 7.74 1.78
C ASP A 105 -17.60 6.42 1.03
N ASN A 106 -17.04 6.49 -0.18
CA ASN A 106 -16.71 5.32 -1.00
C ASN A 106 -15.21 5.04 -1.09
N VAL A 107 -14.37 5.69 -0.29
CA VAL A 107 -12.90 5.53 -0.37
C VAL A 107 -12.26 5.15 0.94
N LEU A 108 -11.19 4.34 0.86
CA LEU A 108 -10.31 3.99 1.97
C LEU A 108 -8.85 4.32 1.64
N PRO A 109 -8.04 4.72 2.64
CA PRO A 109 -6.64 5.00 2.43
C PRO A 109 -5.87 3.68 2.17
N CYS A 110 -5.29 3.55 0.99
CA CYS A 110 -4.58 2.36 0.53
C CYS A 110 -3.22 2.77 -0.03
N CYS A 111 -2.21 1.92 -0.01
CA CYS A 111 -0.96 2.24 -0.69
C CYS A 111 -1.04 1.86 -2.17
N LEU A 112 -0.26 2.55 -3.01
CA LEU A 112 -0.23 2.33 -4.45
C LEU A 112 -0.01 0.86 -4.82
N TYR A 113 0.81 0.15 -4.06
CA TYR A 113 1.06 -1.27 -4.27
C TYR A 113 -0.21 -2.10 -4.10
N CYS A 114 -0.84 -2.03 -2.93
CA CYS A 114 -2.06 -2.79 -2.64
C CYS A 114 -3.23 -2.38 -3.53
N ASN A 115 -3.27 -1.13 -4.00
CA ASN A 115 -4.33 -0.64 -4.89
C ASN A 115 -4.22 -1.17 -6.33
N ASN A 116 -2.99 -1.44 -6.80
CA ASN A 116 -2.76 -1.90 -8.18
C ASN A 116 -2.73 -3.42 -8.32
N GLU A 117 -2.56 -4.16 -7.22
CA GLU A 117 -2.54 -5.62 -7.25
C GLU A 117 -3.95 -6.18 -7.53
N PRO A 118 -4.11 -7.08 -8.50
CA PRO A 118 -5.41 -7.64 -8.85
C PRO A 118 -6.00 -8.42 -7.67
N ARG A 119 -7.12 -7.91 -7.15
CA ARG A 119 -7.89 -8.48 -6.03
C ARG A 119 -8.46 -9.88 -6.32
N SER A 120 -8.28 -10.42 -7.53
CA SER A 120 -8.73 -11.75 -7.95
C SER A 120 -8.05 -12.89 -7.19
N ILE A 121 -6.92 -12.63 -6.52
CA ILE A 121 -6.25 -13.61 -5.65
C ILE A 121 -6.91 -13.66 -4.25
N LEU A 122 -7.74 -12.67 -3.89
CA LEU A 122 -8.26 -12.48 -2.51
C LEU A 122 -9.68 -13.01 -2.28
N ASN A 123 -10.36 -13.57 -3.28
CA ASN A 123 -11.80 -13.77 -3.23
C ASN A 123 -12.33 -15.21 -3.08
N HIS A 124 -11.50 -16.20 -2.70
CA HIS A 124 -12.02 -17.51 -2.28
C HIS A 124 -11.36 -17.94 -0.96
N GLN A 125 -12.16 -18.04 0.12
CA GLN A 125 -11.80 -18.38 1.54
C GLN A 125 -11.42 -17.17 2.44
N LYS A 126 -12.37 -16.25 2.60
CA LYS A 126 -12.24 -14.83 2.98
C LYS A 126 -11.95 -14.44 4.45
N GLY A 127 -11.24 -15.24 5.25
CA GLY A 127 -10.89 -14.83 6.63
C GLY A 127 -9.45 -15.10 7.01
N TYR A 128 -9.06 -16.37 6.89
CA TYR A 128 -7.73 -16.83 7.27
C TYR A 128 -6.67 -16.41 6.26
N TYR A 129 -6.95 -16.57 4.97
CA TYR A 129 -6.07 -16.13 3.88
C TYR A 129 -5.92 -14.62 3.83
N TRP A 130 -6.96 -13.85 4.12
CA TRP A 130 -6.85 -12.39 4.16
C TRP A 130 -5.78 -11.93 5.15
N ARG A 131 -5.73 -12.50 6.37
CA ARG A 131 -4.66 -12.19 7.34
C ARG A 131 -3.28 -12.61 6.85
N ILE A 132 -3.16 -13.76 6.18
CA ILE A 132 -1.89 -14.21 5.60
C ILE A 132 -1.44 -13.26 4.48
N GLU A 133 -2.34 -12.84 3.59
CA GLU A 133 -2.07 -11.89 2.52
C GLU A 133 -1.74 -10.50 3.06
N GLN A 134 -2.42 -10.03 4.11
CA GLN A 134 -2.03 -8.83 4.83
C GLN A 134 -0.60 -8.93 5.38
N ARG A 135 -0.24 -10.09 5.95
CA ARG A 135 1.11 -10.36 6.49
C ARG A 135 2.16 -10.45 5.39
N ILE A 136 1.86 -11.09 4.26
CA ILE A 136 2.72 -11.13 3.07
C ILE A 136 2.93 -9.71 2.52
N ALA A 137 1.86 -8.92 2.38
CA ALA A 137 1.93 -7.54 1.94
C ALA A 137 2.72 -6.65 2.93
N GLN A 138 2.57 -6.86 4.24
CA GLN A 138 3.39 -6.22 5.28
C GLN A 138 4.87 -6.52 5.10
N ILE A 139 5.21 -7.80 4.91
CA ILE A 139 6.58 -8.25 4.75
C ILE A 139 7.17 -7.73 3.45
N GLN A 140 6.43 -7.76 2.34
CA GLN A 140 6.88 -7.24 1.04
C GLN A 140 7.05 -5.72 1.04
N CYS A 141 6.18 -4.98 1.73
CA CYS A 141 6.30 -3.54 1.90
C CYS A 141 7.52 -3.22 2.77
N SER A 142 7.68 -3.92 3.90
CA SER A 142 8.81 -3.74 4.82
C SER A 142 10.16 -4.11 4.17
N ARG A 143 10.23 -5.19 3.39
CA ARG A 143 11.45 -5.61 2.68
C ARG A 143 11.87 -4.58 1.62
N ARG A 144 10.92 -4.03 0.85
CA ARG A 144 11.24 -2.96 -0.12
C ARG A 144 11.73 -1.68 0.54
N ASN A 145 11.11 -1.26 1.65
CA ASN A 145 11.59 -0.09 2.39
C ASN A 145 13.02 -0.29 2.90
N LYS A 146 13.36 -1.50 3.39
CA LYS A 146 14.73 -1.86 3.81
C LYS A 146 15.73 -1.94 2.65
N ASP A 147 15.34 -2.52 1.51
CA ASP A 147 16.20 -2.65 0.32
C ASP A 147 16.48 -1.30 -0.37
N GLN A 148 15.61 -0.30 -0.21
CA GLN A 148 15.87 1.06 -0.69
C GLN A 148 16.74 1.86 0.28
N SER A 149 16.57 1.68 1.59
CA SER A 149 17.43 2.31 2.61
C SER A 149 18.89 1.84 2.49
N SER A 150 19.12 0.54 2.26
CA SER A 150 20.47 -0.01 2.05
C SER A 150 21.14 0.50 0.75
N ARG A 151 20.36 0.79 -0.30
CA ARG A 151 20.88 1.45 -1.53
C ARG A 151 21.28 2.91 -1.31
N ILE A 152 20.58 3.64 -0.43
CA ILE A 152 20.92 5.03 -0.09
C ILE A 152 22.21 5.08 0.75
N PHE A 153 22.42 4.13 1.66
CA PHE A 153 23.69 4.01 2.40
C PHE A 153 24.87 3.55 1.52
N GLY A 154 24.62 2.70 0.52
CA GLY A 154 25.64 2.28 -0.45
C GLY A 154 26.17 3.38 -1.37
N GLN A 155 25.41 4.47 -1.58
CA GLN A 155 25.87 5.60 -2.41
C GLN A 155 26.69 6.65 -1.64
N LYS A 156 26.64 6.67 -0.30
CA LYS A 156 27.47 7.59 0.51
C LYS A 156 28.91 7.10 0.73
N GLY A 157 29.24 5.88 0.32
CA GLY A 157 30.57 5.28 0.49
C GLY A 157 31.51 5.37 -0.72
N ILE A 158 31.15 6.09 -1.80
CA ILE A 158 31.97 6.16 -3.04
C ILE A 158 32.63 7.54 -3.23
N PHE A 159 32.48 8.45 -2.27
CA PHE A 159 33.27 9.69 -2.22
C PHE A 159 34.04 9.76 -0.90
N ASN A 160 35.14 9.02 -0.85
CA ASN A 160 36.38 9.35 -0.15
C ASN A 160 37.50 8.50 -0.74
#